data_AF-A0A264W7A5-F1
#
_entry.id   AF-A0A264W7A5-F1
#
_cell.length_a   1.000
_cell.length_b   1.000
_cell.length_c   1.000
_cell.angle_alpha   90.00
_cell.angle_beta   90.00
_cell.angle_gamma   90.00
#
_symmetry.space_group_name_H-M   'P 1'
#
loop_
_entity.id
_entity.type
_entity.pdbx_description
1 polymer ?
#
loop_
_entity_poly.entity_id
_entity_poly.type
_entity_poly.pdbx_seq_one_letter_code
_entity_poly.pdbx_strand_id
1 'polypeptide(L)'
;MNKTEKDILLDEFYESSELYEHLATLHQYTIKLCREIISVGIESIELKELRIAELFTIYNSAKLFLSIKGDLTHYEFTSLLSFWKNLYTELVSLAEENDQNTTHLDSLIDEFDGQFKIVKDMLLPHIESKRKAAENIQN
;
A
#
# COMPACT_ATOMS: atom_id res chain seq x y z
N MET A 1 -16.40 7.46 29.60
CA MET A 1 -16.50 8.81 29.00
C MET A 1 -17.15 8.63 27.65
N ASN A 2 -18.25 9.33 27.35
CA ASN A 2 -18.83 9.31 26.00
C ASN A 2 -17.96 10.18 25.09
N LYS A 3 -17.53 9.63 23.95
CA LYS A 3 -16.83 10.40 22.91
C LYS A 3 -17.78 11.45 22.34
N THR A 4 -17.28 12.66 22.11
CA THR A 4 -18.04 13.67 21.38
C THR A 4 -18.11 13.32 19.89
N GLU A 5 -19.05 13.90 19.16
CA GLU A 5 -19.13 13.74 17.69
C GLU A 5 -17.82 14.18 17.01
N LYS A 6 -17.19 15.23 17.53
CA LYS A 6 -15.88 15.69 17.05
C LYS A 6 -14.78 14.65 17.29
N ASP A 7 -14.76 14.00 18.45
CA ASP A 7 -13.75 12.96 18.75
C ASP A 7 -13.89 11.77 17.80
N ILE A 8 -15.13 11.36 17.47
CA ILE A 8 -15.39 10.28 16.52
C ILE A 8 -14.86 10.64 15.12
N LEU A 9 -15.14 11.85 14.63
CA LEU A 9 -14.66 12.29 13.32
C LEU A 9 -13.14 12.40 13.24
N LEU A 10 -12.49 12.83 14.33
CA LEU A 10 -11.04 12.89 14.41
C LEU A 10 -10.42 11.49 14.41
N ASP A 11 -10.98 10.55 15.16
CA ASP A 11 -10.52 9.15 15.15
C ASP A 11 -10.62 8.55 13.74
N GLU A 12 -11.76 8.71 13.06
CA GLU A 12 -11.94 8.22 11.68
C GLU A 12 -10.96 8.88 10.68
N PHE A 13 -10.69 10.19 10.86
CA PHE A 13 -9.69 10.91 10.07
C PHE A 13 -8.28 10.32 10.26
N TYR A 14 -7.85 10.12 11.51
CA TYR A 14 -6.53 9.58 11.81
C TYR A 14 -6.38 8.14 11.31
N GLU A 15 -7.37 7.29 11.56
CA GLU A 15 -7.35 5.89 11.13
C GLU A 15 -7.28 5.76 9.60
N SER A 16 -8.06 6.56 8.87
CA SER A 16 -8.04 6.56 7.41
C SER A 16 -6.72 7.11 6.84
N SER A 17 -6.15 8.12 7.50
CA SER A 17 -4.87 8.72 7.10
C SER A 17 -3.71 7.74 7.30
N GLU A 18 -3.66 7.07 8.45
CA GLU A 18 -2.62 6.08 8.76
C GLU A 18 -2.71 4.87 7.82
N LEU A 19 -3.93 4.40 7.51
CA LEU A 19 -4.12 3.36 6.49
C LEU A 19 -3.57 3.80 5.13
N TYR A 20 -3.90 5.01 4.68
CA TYR A 20 -3.41 5.55 3.43
C TYR A 20 -1.88 5.61 3.40
N GLU A 21 -1.25 6.07 4.47
CA GLU A 21 0.21 6.17 4.57
C GLU A 21 0.89 4.80 4.45
N HIS A 22 0.37 3.77 5.11
CA HIS A 22 0.90 2.41 4.99
C HIS A 22 0.80 1.89 3.54
N LEU A 23 -0.34 2.08 2.89
CA LEU A 23 -0.56 1.62 1.52
C LEU A 23 0.26 2.42 0.50
N ALA A 24 0.37 3.73 0.69
CA ALA A 24 1.18 4.61 -0.16
C ALA A 24 2.67 4.31 -0.05
N THR A 25 3.15 4.02 1.16
CA THR A 25 4.54 3.59 1.39
C THR A 25 4.83 2.27 0.67
N LEU A 26 3.94 1.28 0.84
CA LEU A 26 4.07 0.00 0.13
C LEU A 26 4.13 0.20 -1.38
N HIS A 27 3.21 1.01 -1.92
CA HIS A 27 3.16 1.33 -3.34
C HIS A 27 4.44 1.98 -3.84
N GLN A 28 4.85 3.08 -3.23
CA GLN A 28 6.02 3.85 -3.65
C GLN A 28 7.29 3.01 -3.67
N TYR A 29 7.53 2.22 -2.61
CA TYR A 29 8.74 1.44 -2.48
C TYR A 29 8.76 0.26 -3.45
N THR A 30 7.60 -0.38 -3.65
CA THR A 30 7.44 -1.49 -4.60
C THR A 30 7.69 -1.01 -6.03
N ILE A 31 6.99 0.04 -6.47
CA ILE A 31 7.14 0.60 -7.82
C ILE A 31 8.57 1.05 -8.09
N LYS A 32 9.21 1.68 -7.10
CA LYS A 32 10.62 2.11 -7.21
C LYS A 32 11.53 0.91 -7.47
N LEU A 33 11.42 -0.15 -6.66
CA LEU A 33 12.26 -1.34 -6.82
C LEU A 33 12.00 -2.03 -8.16
N CYS A 34 10.74 -2.24 -8.55
CA CYS A 34 10.40 -2.88 -9.82
C CYS A 34 10.96 -2.12 -11.02
N ARG A 35 10.83 -0.78 -11.05
CA ARG A 35 11.37 0.05 -12.13
C ARG A 35 12.89 0.02 -12.19
N GLU A 36 13.55 -0.06 -11.04
CA GLU A 36 15.00 -0.21 -10.96
C GLU A 36 15.42 -1.57 -11.55
N ILE A 37 14.74 -2.66 -11.17
CA ILE A 37 14.97 -4.01 -11.71
C ILE A 37 14.79 -4.04 -13.24
N ILE A 38 13.72 -3.44 -13.77
CA ILE A 38 13.49 -3.35 -15.22
C ILE A 38 14.62 -2.57 -15.92
N SER A 39 15.13 -1.52 -15.29
CA SER A 39 16.13 -0.65 -15.90
C SER A 39 17.54 -1.23 -15.89
N VAL A 40 17.94 -1.94 -14.84
CA VAL A 40 19.34 -2.38 -14.66
C VAL A 40 19.52 -3.88 -14.46
N GLY A 41 18.43 -4.63 -14.41
CA GLY A 41 18.42 -6.07 -14.11
C GLY A 41 18.53 -6.36 -12.61
N ILE A 42 17.94 -7.48 -12.16
CA ILE A 42 17.89 -7.87 -10.75
C ILE A 42 19.27 -8.16 -10.14
N GLU A 43 20.24 -8.56 -10.97
CA GLU A 43 21.62 -8.85 -10.52
C GLU A 43 22.36 -7.59 -10.09
N SER A 44 22.06 -6.46 -10.75
CA SER A 44 22.69 -5.16 -10.49
C SER A 44 22.10 -4.44 -9.26
N ILE A 45 21.03 -4.98 -8.66
CA ILE A 45 20.37 -4.38 -7.51
C ILE A 45 21.15 -4.67 -6.24
N GLU A 46 21.73 -3.63 -5.65
CA GLU A 46 22.42 -3.72 -4.37
C GLU A 46 21.45 -4.15 -3.26
N LEU A 47 21.87 -5.12 -2.44
CA LEU A 47 21.09 -5.65 -1.31
C LEU A 47 19.67 -6.10 -1.70
N LYS A 48 19.47 -6.63 -2.92
CA LYS A 48 18.14 -7.00 -3.45
C LYS A 48 17.29 -7.84 -2.48
N GLU A 49 17.89 -8.83 -1.83
CA GLU A 49 17.21 -9.70 -0.86
C GLU A 49 16.68 -8.91 0.34
N LEU A 50 17.49 -7.99 0.88
CA LEU A 50 17.09 -7.13 1.99
C LEU A 50 15.96 -6.18 1.55
N ARG A 51 16.09 -5.55 0.38
CA ARG A 51 15.07 -4.64 -0.16
C ARG A 51 13.73 -5.34 -0.40
N ILE A 52 13.74 -6.57 -0.90
CA ILE A 52 12.53 -7.38 -1.07
C ILE A 52 11.93 -7.73 0.31
N ALA A 53 12.76 -8.12 1.29
CA ALA A 53 12.31 -8.40 2.65
C ALA A 53 11.70 -7.16 3.36
N GLU A 54 12.24 -5.96 3.09
CA GLU A 54 11.67 -4.70 3.57
C GLU A 54 10.26 -4.48 3.01
N LEU A 55 10.04 -4.74 1.72
CA LEU A 55 8.69 -4.64 1.14
C LEU A 55 7.70 -5.58 1.83
N PHE A 56 8.12 -6.81 2.16
CA PHE A 56 7.27 -7.76 2.90
C PHE A 56 6.95 -7.28 4.32
N THR A 57 7.92 -6.63 4.99
CA THR A 57 7.69 -5.98 6.28
C THR A 57 6.62 -4.89 6.17
N ILE A 58 6.74 -4.00 5.18
CA ILE A 58 5.76 -2.92 4.94
C ILE A 58 4.37 -3.51 4.63
N TYR A 59 4.30 -4.56 3.81
CA TYR A 59 3.06 -5.27 3.53
C TYR A 59 2.42 -5.83 4.80
N ASN A 60 3.21 -6.46 5.69
CA ASN A 60 2.67 -7.00 6.94
C ASN A 60 2.16 -5.90 7.86
N SER A 61 2.80 -4.74 7.91
CA SER A 61 2.29 -3.57 8.63
C SER A 61 0.93 -3.11 8.11
N ALA A 62 0.80 -2.93 6.78
CA ALA A 62 -0.47 -2.54 6.16
C ALA A 62 -1.58 -3.58 6.40
N LYS A 63 -1.25 -4.86 6.24
CA LYS A 63 -2.17 -5.98 6.47
C LYS A 63 -2.61 -6.05 7.95
N LEU A 64 -1.68 -5.89 8.88
CA LEU A 64 -1.99 -5.89 10.31
C LEU A 64 -2.92 -4.72 10.66
N PHE A 65 -2.64 -3.53 10.13
CA PHE A 65 -3.50 -2.36 10.34
C PHE A 65 -4.94 -2.64 9.92
N LEU A 66 -5.15 -3.15 8.70
CA LEU A 66 -6.48 -3.55 8.20
C LEU A 66 -7.13 -4.63 9.07
N SER A 67 -6.37 -5.61 9.55
CA SER A 67 -6.92 -6.69 10.40
C SER A 67 -7.40 -6.20 11.77
N ILE A 68 -6.75 -5.17 12.33
CA ILE A 68 -7.17 -4.56 13.60
C ILE A 68 -8.38 -3.65 13.37
N LYS A 69 -8.44 -2.98 12.21
CA LYS A 69 -9.51 -2.07 11.82
C LYS A 69 -10.49 -2.77 10.87
N GLY A 70 -11.11 -3.84 11.35
CA GLY A 70 -12.00 -4.70 10.55
C GLY A 70 -13.13 -3.97 9.81
N ASP A 71 -13.61 -2.83 10.33
CA ASP A 71 -14.62 -1.99 9.68
C ASP A 71 -14.10 -1.30 8.41
N LEU A 72 -12.79 -1.21 8.24
CA LEU A 72 -12.13 -0.70 7.04
C LEU A 72 -11.83 -1.81 6.02
N THR A 73 -12.26 -3.07 6.23
CA THR A 73 -11.96 -4.18 5.31
C THR A 73 -12.86 -4.15 4.06
N HIS A 74 -12.64 -3.18 3.19
CA HIS A 74 -13.24 -3.13 1.86
C HIS A 74 -12.57 -4.12 0.89
N TYR A 75 -13.31 -4.58 -0.14
CA TYR A 75 -12.80 -5.56 -1.09
C TYR A 75 -11.57 -5.02 -1.84
N GLU A 76 -11.52 -3.72 -2.04
CA GLU A 76 -10.50 -2.97 -2.76
C GLU A 76 -9.14 -3.04 -2.06
N PHE A 77 -9.12 -3.04 -0.73
CA PHE A 77 -7.89 -3.23 0.04
C PHE A 77 -7.41 -4.67 -0.05
N THR A 78 -8.32 -5.63 0.02
CA THR A 78 -7.98 -7.06 -0.14
C THR A 78 -7.45 -7.34 -1.53
N SER A 79 -8.05 -6.75 -2.57
CA SER A 79 -7.56 -6.81 -3.95
C SER A 79 -6.17 -6.19 -4.07
N LEU A 80 -5.95 -5.00 -3.49
CA LEU A 80 -4.66 -4.32 -3.52
C LEU A 80 -3.56 -5.21 -2.92
N LEU A 81 -3.81 -5.78 -1.73
CA LEU A 81 -2.88 -6.67 -1.06
C LEU A 81 -2.65 -7.98 -1.83
N SER A 82 -3.63 -8.44 -2.58
CA SER A 82 -3.53 -9.65 -3.42
C SER A 82 -2.69 -9.41 -4.67
N PHE A 83 -2.92 -8.31 -5.39
CA PHE A 83 -2.08 -7.93 -6.54
C PHE A 83 -0.64 -7.68 -6.11
N TRP A 84 -0.43 -6.99 -4.98
CA TRP A 84 0.90 -6.82 -4.43
C TRP A 84 1.58 -8.16 -4.14
N LYS A 85 0.84 -9.16 -3.62
CA LYS A 85 1.41 -10.46 -3.29
C LYS A 85 1.83 -11.26 -4.53
N ASN A 86 1.11 -11.13 -5.64
CA ASN A 86 1.52 -11.69 -6.93
C ASN A 86 2.82 -11.05 -7.40
N LEU A 87 2.88 -9.70 -7.38
CA LEU A 87 4.08 -8.94 -7.73
C LEU A 87 5.28 -9.29 -6.83
N TYR A 88 5.06 -9.45 -5.52
CA TYR A 88 6.09 -9.88 -4.57
C TYR A 88 6.64 -11.27 -4.88
N THR A 89 5.76 -12.21 -5.25
CA THR A 89 6.16 -13.58 -5.59
C THR A 89 7.07 -13.57 -6.82
N GLU A 90 6.75 -12.75 -7.83
CA GLU A 90 7.62 -12.55 -8.99
C GLU A 90 8.98 -11.97 -8.59
N LEU A 91 9.00 -10.94 -7.74
CA LEU A 91 10.25 -10.33 -7.26
C LEU A 91 11.16 -11.34 -6.54
N VAL A 92 10.58 -12.21 -5.71
CA VAL A 92 11.32 -13.28 -5.04
C VAL A 92 11.89 -14.26 -6.06
N SER A 93 11.08 -14.69 -7.04
CA SER A 93 11.52 -15.61 -8.10
C SER A 93 12.71 -15.04 -8.89
N LEU A 94 12.60 -13.78 -9.33
CA LEU A 94 13.68 -13.10 -10.06
C LEU A 94 14.96 -13.03 -9.22
N ALA A 95 14.85 -12.75 -7.91
CA ALA A 95 16.00 -12.64 -7.03
C ALA A 95 16.67 -14.00 -6.73
N GLU A 96 15.88 -15.04 -6.47
CA GLU A 96 16.38 -16.40 -6.16
C GLU A 96 17.04 -17.05 -7.39
N GLU A 97 16.44 -16.88 -8.57
CA GLU A 97 16.93 -17.49 -9.81
C GLU A 97 17.96 -16.60 -10.54
N ASN A 98 18.15 -15.36 -10.08
CA ASN A 98 18.87 -14.30 -10.81
C ASN A 98 18.33 -14.11 -12.25
N ASP A 99 17.04 -14.36 -12.45
CA ASP A 99 16.40 -14.25 -13.76
C ASP A 99 16.29 -12.77 -14.18
N GLN A 100 16.73 -12.48 -15.40
CA GLN A 100 16.67 -11.14 -15.98
C GLN A 100 15.38 -10.92 -16.80
N ASN A 101 14.54 -11.94 -16.92
CA ASN A 101 13.29 -11.85 -17.66
C ASN A 101 12.22 -11.08 -16.87
N THR A 102 12.16 -9.76 -17.09
CA THR A 102 11.17 -8.89 -16.45
C THR A 102 9.86 -8.76 -17.22
N THR A 103 9.60 -9.61 -18.22
CA THR A 103 8.44 -9.48 -19.12
C THR A 103 7.11 -9.49 -18.37
N HIS A 104 7.00 -10.28 -17.31
CA HIS A 104 5.79 -10.36 -16.49
C HIS A 104 5.65 -9.22 -15.48
N LEU A 105 6.75 -8.52 -15.19
CA LEU A 105 6.80 -7.51 -14.14
C LEU A 105 5.97 -6.27 -14.50
N ASP A 106 6.01 -5.82 -15.75
CA ASP A 106 5.22 -4.66 -16.20
C ASP A 106 3.71 -4.89 -16.02
N SER A 107 3.21 -6.07 -16.38
CA SER A 107 1.78 -6.40 -16.20
C SER A 107 1.38 -6.42 -14.72
N LEU A 108 2.21 -6.99 -13.86
CA LEU A 108 1.94 -7.05 -12.42
C LEU A 108 2.04 -5.66 -11.76
N ILE A 109 2.94 -4.80 -12.25
CA ILE A 109 3.02 -3.39 -11.87
C ILE A 109 1.72 -2.68 -12.24
N ASP A 110 1.23 -2.84 -13.45
CA ASP A 110 0.01 -2.18 -13.93
C ASP A 110 -1.23 -2.60 -13.13
N GLU A 111 -1.36 -3.88 -12.80
CA GLU A 111 -2.43 -4.40 -11.93
C GLU A 111 -2.38 -3.78 -10.53
N PHE A 112 -1.18 -3.77 -9.92
CA PHE A 112 -0.98 -3.23 -8.59
C PHE A 112 -1.18 -1.71 -8.54
N ASP A 113 -0.61 -0.97 -9.49
CA ASP A 113 -0.73 0.50 -9.61
C ASP A 113 -2.18 0.91 -9.90
N GLY A 114 -2.84 0.19 -10.79
CA GLY A 114 -4.25 0.38 -11.11
C GLY A 114 -5.14 0.22 -9.87
N GLN A 115 -4.93 -0.84 -9.09
CA GLN A 115 -5.68 -1.04 -7.85
C GLN A 115 -5.32 -0.01 -6.78
N PHE A 116 -4.06 0.41 -6.68
CA PHE A 116 -3.65 1.46 -5.74
C PHE A 116 -4.35 2.78 -6.05
N LYS A 117 -4.49 3.13 -7.34
CA LYS A 117 -5.23 4.33 -7.76
C LYS A 117 -6.70 4.28 -7.31
N ILE A 118 -7.37 3.14 -7.45
CA ILE A 118 -8.75 2.96 -6.96
C ILE A 118 -8.83 3.22 -5.45
N VAL A 119 -7.91 2.61 -4.68
CA VAL A 119 -7.84 2.78 -3.23
C VAL A 119 -7.57 4.24 -2.84
N LYS A 120 -6.66 4.91 -3.55
CA LYS A 120 -6.34 6.32 -3.34
C LYS A 120 -7.54 7.22 -3.60
N ASP A 121 -8.27 6.98 -4.70
CA ASP A 121 -9.45 7.75 -5.09
C ASP A 121 -10.62 7.51 -4.12
N MET A 122 -10.61 6.41 -3.37
CA MET A 122 -11.56 6.14 -2.29
C MET A 122 -11.15 6.82 -0.97
N LEU A 123 -9.89 6.68 -0.55
CA LEU A 123 -9.43 7.14 0.77
C LEU A 123 -9.24 8.65 0.86
N LEU A 124 -8.63 9.29 -0.14
CA LEU A 124 -8.29 10.71 -0.03
C LEU A 124 -9.53 11.62 0.11
N PRO A 125 -10.61 11.45 -0.68
CA PRO A 125 -11.82 12.23 -0.48
C PRO A 125 -12.48 11.96 0.88
N HIS A 126 -12.43 10.71 1.37
CA HIS A 126 -12.96 10.34 2.68
C HIS A 126 -12.21 11.07 3.81
N ILE A 127 -10.88 10.99 3.81
CA ILE A 127 -10.00 11.67 4.77
C ILE A 127 -10.30 13.17 4.80
N GLU A 128 -10.36 13.81 3.64
CA GLU A 128 -10.60 15.24 3.52
C GLU A 128 -12.00 15.64 4.01
N SER A 129 -13.01 14.79 3.78
CA SER A 129 -14.37 14.99 4.28
C SER A 129 -14.41 14.95 5.81
N LYS A 130 -13.75 13.96 6.43
CA LYS A 130 -13.69 13.82 7.90
C LYS A 130 -12.95 14.99 8.56
N ARG A 131 -11.83 15.42 7.96
CA ARG A 131 -11.08 16.61 8.41
C ARG A 131 -11.97 17.85 8.45
N LYS A 132 -12.66 18.17 7.34
CA LYS A 132 -13.56 19.32 7.25
C LYS A 132 -14.73 19.24 8.23
N ALA A 133 -15.33 18.07 8.38
CA ALA A 133 -16.43 17.87 9.32
C ALA A 133 -15.98 18.15 10.77
N ALA A 134 -14.80 17.66 11.17
CA ALA A 134 -14.25 17.91 12.50
C ALA A 134 -13.91 19.39 12.75
N GLU A 135 -13.44 20.11 11.73
CA GLU A 135 -13.15 21.55 11.79
C GLU A 135 -14.43 22.39 11.95
N ASN A 136 -15.51 22.02 11.27
CA ASN A 136 -16.77 22.76 11.29
C ASN A 136 -17.52 22.69 12.64
N ILE A 137 -17.27 21.67 13.46
CA ILE A 137 -17.88 21.55 14.79
C ILE A 137 -17.25 22.54 15.81
N GLN A 138 -16.14 23.21 15.46
CA GLN A 138 -15.51 24.23 16.31
C GLN A 138 -16.13 25.63 16.17
N ASN A 139 -17.01 25.86 15.18
CA ASN A 139 -17.74 27.11 14.95
C ASN A 139 -19.19 27.00 15.40
#